data_AF-A0A5B9P8G7-F1
#
_entry.id   AF-A0A5B9P8G7-F1
#
_cell.length_a   1.000
_cell.length_b   1.000
_cell.length_c   1.000
_cell.angle_alpha   90.00
_cell.angle_beta   90.00
_cell.angle_gamma   90.00
#
_symmetry.space_group_name_H-M   'P 1'
#
loop_
_entity.id
_entity.type
_entity.pdbx_description
1 polymer ?
#
loop_
_entity_poly.entity_id
_entity_poly.type
_entity_poly.pdbx_seq_one_letter_code
_entity_poly.pdbx_strand_id
1 'polypeptide(L)'
;MEITEVRIKLMESSEDRLRGFCSITFDSCFVVRDLKIIDGNSGPFVAMPSRKLTSNCSKCHTKNHMRANYCNQCGQKLRHARPQQGPDGRAKLYADIAHPINAKCREMIQNRVIEELEKEQQLSRSPGYRSRYDESYDSGPNVTADEIEKDNSGNDAANGRNESDSKPKTRTDAAHRDPPKPHAKPDRPTRPAGEEDDSDAPKGRDGDFGEGIFD
;
A
#
# COMPACT_ATOMS: atom_id res chain seq x y z
N MET A 1 1.98 -3.44 -27.16
CA MET A 1 1.94 -3.66 -25.72
C MET A 1 0.94 -4.74 -25.44
N GLU A 2 1.46 -5.89 -25.06
CA GLU A 2 0.73 -7.10 -24.71
C GLU A 2 1.09 -7.48 -23.27
N ILE A 3 0.15 -8.13 -22.58
CA ILE A 3 0.39 -8.62 -21.22
C ILE A 3 0.87 -10.05 -21.35
N THR A 4 2.18 -10.26 -21.16
CA THR A 4 2.82 -11.57 -21.35
C THR A 4 2.66 -12.47 -20.15
N GLU A 5 2.55 -11.90 -18.95
CA GLU A 5 2.41 -12.66 -17.71
C GLU A 5 1.53 -11.93 -16.69
N VAL A 6 0.76 -12.71 -15.92
CA VAL A 6 -0.04 -12.23 -14.79
C VAL A 6 0.17 -13.20 -13.63
N ARG A 7 0.61 -12.69 -12.49
CA ARG A 7 0.75 -13.46 -11.24
C ARG A 7 -0.22 -12.93 -10.21
N ILE A 8 -0.94 -13.83 -9.54
CA ILE A 8 -1.99 -13.47 -8.58
C ILE A 8 -1.70 -14.11 -7.23
N LYS A 9 -1.73 -13.29 -6.18
CA LYS A 9 -1.77 -13.70 -4.78
C LYS A 9 -3.19 -13.55 -4.28
N LEU A 10 -3.90 -14.68 -4.17
CA LEU A 10 -5.25 -14.71 -3.61
C LEU A 10 -5.22 -14.31 -2.12
N MET A 11 -6.26 -13.60 -1.68
CA MET A 11 -6.49 -13.31 -0.27
C MET A 11 -7.63 -14.19 0.24
N GLU A 12 -7.45 -14.75 1.43
CA GLU A 12 -8.39 -15.69 2.05
C GLU A 12 -9.49 -14.99 2.87
N SER A 13 -9.27 -13.73 3.24
CA SER A 13 -10.19 -12.96 4.07
C SER A 13 -11.44 -12.55 3.27
N SER A 14 -12.55 -13.23 3.50
CA SER A 14 -13.84 -13.02 2.82
C SER A 14 -14.61 -11.78 3.26
N GLU A 15 -14.21 -11.15 4.38
CA GLU A 15 -14.89 -9.97 4.93
C GLU A 15 -14.56 -8.68 4.17
N ASP A 16 -13.40 -8.66 3.51
CA ASP A 16 -12.93 -7.48 2.80
C ASP A 16 -13.19 -7.60 1.30
N ARG A 17 -13.46 -6.47 0.64
CA ARG A 17 -13.72 -6.45 -0.81
C ARG A 17 -12.48 -6.81 -1.66
N LEU A 18 -11.35 -7.09 -1.03
CA LEU A 18 -10.07 -7.37 -1.68
C LEU A 18 -9.94 -8.88 -1.96
N ARG A 19 -9.98 -9.25 -3.24
CA ARG A 19 -9.81 -10.64 -3.69
C ARG A 19 -8.36 -11.09 -3.73
N GLY A 20 -7.45 -10.15 -3.98
CA GLY A 20 -6.05 -10.50 -4.17
C GLY A 20 -5.21 -9.34 -4.67
N PHE A 21 -3.90 -9.57 -4.65
CA PHE A 21 -2.91 -8.73 -5.28
C PHE A 21 -2.45 -9.37 -6.58
N CYS A 22 -2.13 -8.54 -7.57
CA CYS A 22 -1.72 -8.96 -8.88
C CYS A 22 -0.44 -8.21 -9.30
N SER A 23 0.45 -8.92 -9.97
CA SER A 23 1.56 -8.35 -10.70
C SER A 23 1.42 -8.72 -12.17
N ILE A 24 1.57 -7.74 -13.06
CA ILE A 24 1.48 -7.94 -14.51
C ILE A 24 2.80 -7.61 -15.18
N THR A 25 3.15 -8.37 -16.20
CA THR A 25 4.33 -8.16 -17.04
C THR A 25 3.88 -7.77 -18.44
N PHE A 26 4.38 -6.63 -18.92
CA PHE A 26 4.17 -6.14 -20.29
C PHE A 26 5.36 -6.50 -21.15
N ASP A 27 5.08 -7.05 -22.34
CA ASP A 27 6.06 -7.36 -23.39
C ASP A 27 7.32 -8.09 -22.85
N SER A 28 7.18 -8.89 -21.79
CA SER A 28 8.26 -9.59 -21.05
C SER A 28 9.45 -8.71 -20.61
N CYS A 29 9.27 -7.38 -20.55
CA CYS A 29 10.35 -6.45 -20.23
C CYS A 29 10.00 -5.45 -19.11
N PHE A 30 8.72 -5.32 -18.75
CA PHE A 30 8.28 -4.34 -17.77
C PHE A 30 7.22 -4.92 -16.81
N VAL A 31 7.53 -4.93 -15.50
CA VAL A 31 6.63 -5.48 -14.47
C VAL A 31 5.99 -4.34 -13.68
N VAL A 32 4.67 -4.39 -13.53
CA VAL A 32 3.91 -3.54 -12.61
C VAL A 32 3.37 -4.41 -11.48
N ARG A 33 3.76 -4.08 -10.24
CA ARG A 33 3.35 -4.77 -9.02
C ARG A 33 2.23 -4.02 -8.30
N ASP A 34 1.65 -4.68 -7.30
CA ASP A 34 0.67 -4.13 -6.36
C ASP A 34 -0.63 -3.64 -7.01
N LEU A 35 -1.05 -4.27 -8.11
CA LEU A 35 -2.42 -4.13 -8.60
C LEU A 35 -3.35 -4.85 -7.61
N LYS A 36 -4.51 -4.26 -7.34
CA LYS A 36 -5.49 -4.84 -6.42
C LYS A 36 -6.70 -5.32 -7.20
N ILE A 37 -7.15 -6.53 -6.90
CA ILE A 37 -8.39 -7.07 -7.45
C ILE A 37 -9.47 -6.86 -6.40
N ILE A 38 -10.47 -6.06 -6.71
CA ILE A 38 -11.51 -5.63 -5.77
C ILE A 38 -12.88 -6.05 -6.28
N ASP A 39 -13.70 -6.63 -5.43
CA ASP A 39 -15.10 -6.93 -5.74
C ASP A 39 -15.92 -5.63 -5.74
N GLY A 40 -16.43 -5.26 -6.91
CA GLY A 40 -17.34 -4.15 -7.16
C GLY A 40 -18.81 -4.56 -7.16
N ASN A 41 -19.70 -3.57 -7.21
CA ASN A 41 -21.14 -3.81 -7.41
C ASN A 41 -21.44 -4.46 -8.77
N SER A 42 -20.60 -4.19 -9.78
CA SER A 42 -20.69 -4.73 -11.14
C SER A 42 -19.71 -5.90 -11.37
N GLY A 43 -19.28 -6.59 -10.31
CA GLY A 43 -18.29 -7.66 -10.37
C GLY A 43 -16.87 -7.22 -10.04
N PRO A 44 -15.89 -8.15 -10.08
CA PRO A 44 -14.50 -7.88 -9.77
C PRO A 44 -13.89 -6.89 -10.78
N PHE A 45 -13.10 -5.95 -10.29
CA PHE A 45 -12.37 -5.00 -11.12
C PHE A 45 -10.94 -4.80 -10.60
N VAL A 46 -10.09 -4.28 -11.47
CA VAL A 46 -8.67 -4.06 -11.17
C VAL A 46 -8.44 -2.60 -10.77
N ALA A 47 -7.95 -2.39 -9.56
CA ALA A 47 -7.46 -1.11 -9.08
C ALA A 47 -5.94 -1.03 -9.27
N MET A 48 -5.51 0.09 -9.84
CA MET A 48 -4.10 0.34 -10.14
C MET A 48 -3.26 0.56 -8.86
N PRO A 49 -1.94 0.34 -8.91
CA PRO A 49 -1.06 0.65 -7.79
C PRO A 49 -1.10 2.14 -7.50
N SER A 50 -1.30 2.52 -6.24
CA SER A 50 -1.48 3.91 -5.83
C SER A 50 -0.56 4.27 -4.68
N ARG A 51 -0.14 5.55 -4.65
CA ARG A 51 0.63 6.12 -3.54
C ARG A 51 -0.14 7.27 -2.89
N LYS A 52 0.11 7.47 -1.60
CA LYS A 52 -0.39 8.64 -0.87
C LYS A 52 0.33 9.90 -1.36
N LEU A 53 -0.44 10.92 -1.72
CA LEU A 53 0.10 12.23 -2.07
C LEU A 53 0.73 12.89 -0.85
N THR A 54 1.83 13.57 -1.10
CA THR A 54 2.65 14.24 -0.08
C THR A 54 3.02 15.64 -0.54
N SER A 55 3.21 16.52 0.42
CA SER A 55 3.59 17.92 0.28
C SER A 55 4.85 18.18 1.08
N ASN A 56 5.74 19.00 0.54
CA ASN A 56 6.99 19.34 1.21
C ASN A 56 6.76 20.45 2.24
N CYS A 57 7.46 20.37 3.37
CA CYS A 57 7.54 21.47 4.34
C CYS A 57 8.34 22.66 3.75
N SER A 58 7.90 23.89 4.01
CA SER A 58 8.62 25.09 3.55
C SER A 58 9.91 25.39 4.31
N LYS A 59 10.09 24.87 5.54
CA LYS A 59 11.31 25.04 6.34
C LYS A 59 12.32 23.92 6.15
N CYS A 60 11.89 22.66 6.24
CA CYS A 60 12.81 21.51 6.23
C CYS A 60 12.64 20.56 5.02
N HIS A 61 11.74 20.88 4.08
CA HIS A 61 11.46 20.10 2.87
C HIS A 61 11.05 18.62 3.05
N THR A 62 10.87 18.16 4.29
CA THR A 62 10.33 16.83 4.59
C THR A 62 8.97 16.63 3.92
N LYS A 63 8.76 15.44 3.36
CA LYS A 63 7.49 15.02 2.77
C LYS A 63 6.48 14.71 3.88
N ASN A 64 5.41 15.48 3.94
CA ASN A 64 4.30 15.27 4.85
C ASN A 64 3.08 14.80 4.05
N HIS A 65 2.17 14.06 4.68
CA HIS A 65 0.93 13.70 4.01
C HIS A 65 0.08 14.96 3.75
N MET A 66 -0.66 14.99 2.64
CA MET A 66 -1.40 16.20 2.20
C MET A 66 -2.39 16.77 3.24
N ARG A 67 -2.85 15.97 4.21
CA ARG A 67 -3.75 16.40 5.31
C ARG A 67 -3.03 16.85 6.60
N ALA A 68 -1.70 16.88 6.62
CA ALA A 68 -0.95 17.23 7.83
C ALA A 68 -1.09 18.72 8.13
N ASN A 69 -1.45 19.08 9.36
CA ASN A 69 -1.48 20.47 9.80
C ASN A 69 -0.09 20.98 10.20
N TYR A 70 0.80 20.08 10.61
CA TYR A 70 2.15 20.36 11.08
C TYR A 70 3.14 19.41 10.44
N CYS A 71 4.39 19.86 10.29
CA CYS A 71 5.46 19.03 9.77
C CYS A 71 5.82 17.91 10.76
N ASN A 72 5.86 16.68 10.26
CA ASN A 72 6.25 15.48 10.99
C ASN A 72 7.72 15.47 11.45
N GLN A 73 8.56 16.38 10.94
CA GLN A 73 9.97 16.50 11.33
C GLN A 73 10.24 17.74 12.19
N CYS A 74 9.89 18.93 11.72
CA CYS A 74 10.27 20.19 12.37
C CYS A 74 9.12 20.88 13.14
N GLY A 75 7.91 20.30 13.14
CA GLY A 75 6.75 20.84 13.84
C GLY A 75 6.15 22.11 13.24
N GLN A 76 6.71 22.68 12.18
CA GLN A 76 6.18 23.90 11.57
C GLN A 76 4.76 23.68 11.03
N LYS A 77 3.87 24.66 11.25
CA LYS A 77 2.52 24.65 10.67
C LYS A 77 2.61 24.65 9.15
N LEU A 78 2.01 23.64 8.53
CA LEU A 78 2.01 23.48 7.09
C LEU A 78 0.86 24.28 6.49
N ARG A 79 1.18 25.23 5.61
CA ARG A 79 0.20 25.95 4.80
C ARG A 79 0.02 25.20 3.49
N HIS A 80 -0.62 24.04 3.54
CA HIS A 80 -0.93 23.32 2.31
C HIS A 80 -2.00 24.10 1.53
N ALA A 81 -1.75 24.30 0.23
CA ALA A 81 -2.81 24.64 -0.68
C ALA A 81 -3.91 23.59 -0.52
N ARG A 82 -5.15 24.03 -0.30
CA ARG A 82 -6.31 23.14 -0.18
C ARG A 82 -6.23 22.18 -1.38
N PRO A 83 -6.18 20.85 -1.17
CA PRO A 83 -6.04 19.92 -2.28
C PRO A 83 -7.14 20.24 -3.30
N GLN A 84 -6.79 20.28 -4.59
CA GLN A 84 -7.81 20.49 -5.62
C GLN A 84 -8.95 19.51 -5.36
N GLN A 85 -10.13 20.08 -5.15
CA GLN A 85 -11.33 19.30 -4.92
C GLN A 85 -11.65 18.65 -6.26
N GLY A 86 -11.79 17.33 -6.26
CA GLY A 86 -12.34 16.65 -7.42
C GLY A 86 -13.77 17.13 -7.70
N PRO A 87 -14.37 16.69 -8.81
CA PRO A 87 -15.76 16.99 -9.14
C PRO A 87 -16.74 16.64 -8.00
N ASP A 88 -16.41 15.64 -7.17
CA ASP A 88 -17.21 15.22 -6.02
C ASP A 88 -16.96 16.05 -4.73
N GLY A 89 -16.20 17.15 -4.81
CA GLY A 89 -15.82 17.99 -3.67
C GLY A 89 -14.75 17.37 -2.75
N ARG A 90 -14.37 16.10 -2.97
CA ARG A 90 -13.37 15.40 -2.15
C ARG A 90 -11.95 15.70 -2.62
N ALA A 91 -11.09 16.01 -1.65
CA ALA A 91 -9.66 16.18 -1.86
C ALA A 91 -9.01 14.87 -2.37
N LYS A 92 -8.31 14.94 -3.51
CA LYS A 92 -7.50 13.82 -4.02
C LYS A 92 -6.31 13.58 -3.09
N LEU A 93 -6.34 12.47 -2.35
CA LEU A 93 -5.26 12.10 -1.40
C LEU A 93 -4.30 11.05 -1.93
N TYR A 94 -4.74 10.29 -2.92
CA TYR A 94 -3.97 9.22 -3.54
C TYR A 94 -3.91 9.50 -5.04
N ALA A 95 -2.82 9.04 -5.64
CA ALA A 95 -2.67 9.03 -7.08
C ALA A 95 -2.09 7.69 -7.50
N ASP A 96 -2.56 7.20 -8.64
CA ASP A 96 -2.04 5.98 -9.24
C ASP A 96 -0.62 6.22 -9.72
N ILE A 97 0.27 5.27 -9.43
CA ILE A 97 1.65 5.26 -9.88
C ILE A 97 1.71 4.88 -11.35
N ALA A 98 0.90 3.88 -11.74
CA ALA A 98 0.71 3.44 -13.11
C ALA A 98 -0.77 3.45 -13.43
N HIS A 99 -1.17 3.95 -14.60
CA HIS A 99 -2.55 3.89 -15.05
C HIS A 99 -2.60 3.81 -16.59
N PRO A 100 -3.56 3.07 -17.16
CA PRO A 100 -3.77 3.06 -18.60
C PRO A 100 -4.26 4.43 -19.06
N ILE A 101 -3.70 4.91 -20.18
CA ILE A 101 -4.08 6.20 -20.77
C ILE A 101 -5.41 6.09 -21.54
N ASN A 102 -5.69 4.94 -22.14
CA ASN A 102 -6.85 4.72 -22.99
C ASN A 102 -7.75 3.59 -22.46
N ALA A 103 -9.04 3.64 -22.83
CA ALA A 103 -10.04 2.66 -22.41
C ALA A 103 -9.70 1.24 -22.89
N LYS A 104 -9.23 1.10 -24.13
CA LYS A 104 -8.82 -0.19 -24.71
C LYS A 104 -7.77 -0.92 -23.86
N CYS A 105 -6.75 -0.21 -23.39
CA CYS A 105 -5.71 -0.77 -22.52
C CYS A 105 -6.26 -1.11 -21.14
N ARG A 106 -7.16 -0.28 -20.61
CA ARG A 106 -7.85 -0.56 -19.34
C ARG A 106 -8.65 -1.86 -19.40
N GLU A 107 -9.45 -2.04 -20.45
CA GLU A 107 -10.23 -3.25 -20.69
C GLU A 107 -9.32 -4.47 -20.90
N MET A 108 -8.24 -4.32 -21.67
CA MET A 108 -7.25 -5.38 -21.87
C MET A 108 -6.64 -5.85 -20.54
N ILE A 109 -6.19 -4.93 -19.67
CA ILE A 109 -5.64 -5.26 -18.35
C ILE A 109 -6.71 -5.93 -17.49
N GLN A 110 -7.91 -5.36 -17.43
CA GLN A 110 -8.98 -5.87 -16.60
C GLN A 110 -9.37 -7.30 -17.01
N ASN A 111 -9.62 -7.54 -18.30
CA ASN A 111 -10.02 -8.85 -18.80
C ASN A 111 -8.95 -9.90 -18.55
N ARG A 112 -7.69 -9.60 -18.86
CA ARG A 112 -6.58 -10.55 -18.67
C ARG A 112 -6.37 -10.91 -17.20
N VAL A 113 -6.49 -9.95 -16.29
CA VAL A 113 -6.32 -10.18 -14.85
C VAL A 113 -7.50 -10.97 -14.26
N ILE A 114 -8.74 -10.66 -14.66
CA ILE A 114 -9.93 -11.39 -14.18
C ILE A 114 -9.92 -12.83 -14.68
N GLU A 115 -9.53 -13.06 -15.94
CA GLU A 115 -9.39 -14.40 -16.51
C GLU A 115 -8.39 -15.25 -15.70
N GLU A 116 -7.21 -14.70 -15.37
CA GLU A 116 -6.22 -15.41 -14.57
C GLU A 116 -6.64 -15.57 -13.11
N LEU A 117 -7.45 -14.64 -12.57
CA LEU A 117 -8.01 -14.77 -11.23
C LEU A 117 -8.92 -15.98 -11.14
N GLU A 118 -9.78 -16.20 -12.13
CA GLU A 118 -10.68 -17.36 -12.16
C GLU A 118 -9.91 -18.67 -12.27
N LYS A 119 -8.88 -18.71 -13.14
CA LYS A 119 -7.98 -19.87 -13.24
C LYS A 119 -7.28 -20.17 -11.92
N GLU A 120 -6.71 -19.15 -11.27
CA GLU A 120 -6.01 -19.32 -10.00
C GLU A 120 -6.97 -19.77 -8.88
N GLN A 121 -8.22 -19.27 -8.87
CA GLN A 121 -9.26 -19.73 -7.93
C GLN A 121 -9.70 -21.19 -8.18
N GLN A 122 -9.69 -21.66 -9.42
CA GLN A 122 -9.96 -23.06 -9.72
C GLN A 122 -8.81 -23.95 -9.23
N LEU A 123 -7.57 -23.52 -9.48
CA LEU A 123 -6.38 -24.21 -8.99
C LEU A 123 -6.33 -24.24 -7.45
N SER A 124 -6.74 -23.16 -6.78
CA SER A 124 -6.74 -23.08 -5.32
C SER A 124 -7.71 -24.05 -4.64
N ARG A 125 -8.71 -24.56 -5.37
CA ARG A 125 -9.64 -25.59 -4.86
C ARG A 125 -9.04 -26.99 -4.93
N SER A 126 -7.99 -27.19 -5.73
CA SER A 126 -7.36 -28.50 -5.88
C SER A 126 -6.47 -28.85 -4.66
N PRO A 127 -6.49 -30.10 -4.18
CA PRO A 127 -5.63 -30.51 -3.08
C PRO A 127 -4.16 -30.45 -3.50
N GLY A 128 -3.32 -29.77 -2.71
CA GLY A 128 -1.90 -29.56 -3.01
C GLY A 128 -1.58 -28.24 -3.73
N TYR A 129 -2.53 -27.30 -3.80
CA TYR A 129 -2.29 -25.98 -4.37
C TYR A 129 -1.12 -25.23 -3.72
N ARG A 130 -0.21 -24.72 -4.56
CA ARG A 130 0.85 -23.78 -4.20
C ARG A 130 0.75 -22.58 -5.14
N SER A 131 0.61 -21.38 -4.58
CA SER A 131 0.49 -20.17 -5.40
C SER A 131 1.77 -19.90 -6.19
N ARG A 132 1.62 -19.60 -7.48
CA ARG A 132 2.74 -19.24 -8.37
C ARG A 132 3.41 -17.90 -8.02
N TYR A 133 2.80 -17.12 -7.14
CA TYR A 133 3.27 -15.78 -6.80
C TYR A 133 4.56 -15.76 -5.95
N ASP A 134 4.77 -16.77 -5.11
CA ASP A 134 5.83 -16.77 -4.09
C ASP A 134 7.22 -17.22 -4.62
N GLU A 135 7.27 -17.76 -5.84
CA GLU A 135 8.43 -18.54 -6.30
C GLU A 135 9.54 -17.72 -6.99
N SER A 136 9.36 -16.42 -7.30
CA SER A 136 10.11 -15.91 -8.47
C SER A 136 10.36 -14.40 -8.58
N TYR A 137 10.51 -13.67 -7.47
CA TYR A 137 11.03 -12.29 -7.55
C TYR A 137 12.10 -11.90 -6.53
N ASP A 138 12.28 -12.67 -5.44
CA ASP A 138 13.31 -12.40 -4.42
C ASP A 138 14.49 -13.40 -4.48
N SER A 139 14.34 -14.49 -5.23
CA SER A 139 15.45 -15.34 -5.62
C SER A 139 16.14 -14.74 -6.84
N GLY A 140 16.87 -13.63 -6.64
CA GLY A 140 18.13 -13.50 -7.35
C GLY A 140 18.95 -14.76 -7.08
N PRO A 141 19.88 -15.18 -7.96
CA PRO A 141 20.77 -16.27 -7.62
C PRO A 141 21.44 -15.89 -6.30
N ASN A 142 21.08 -16.58 -5.21
CA ASN A 142 22.00 -16.77 -4.11
C ASN A 142 23.12 -17.60 -4.73
N VAL A 143 24.08 -16.91 -5.35
CA VAL A 143 25.45 -17.40 -5.34
C VAL A 143 25.77 -17.47 -3.86
N THR A 144 25.59 -18.65 -3.28
CA THR A 144 26.13 -18.93 -1.96
C THR A 144 27.63 -18.64 -2.05
N ALA A 145 28.20 -18.08 -1.00
CA ALA A 145 29.62 -17.76 -0.93
C ALA A 145 30.53 -18.99 -1.16
N ASP A 146 29.95 -20.19 -1.23
CA ASP A 146 30.62 -21.47 -1.43
C ASP A 146 30.82 -21.85 -2.92
N GLU A 147 30.23 -21.13 -3.89
CA GLU A 147 30.43 -21.42 -5.33
C GLU A 147 31.55 -20.61 -5.99
N ILE A 148 32.25 -19.76 -5.23
CA ILE A 148 33.42 -18.96 -5.70
C ILE A 148 34.74 -19.60 -5.23
N GLU A 149 34.93 -20.92 -5.33
CA GLU A 149 36.25 -21.54 -5.02
C GLU A 149 36.66 -22.68 -5.96
N LYS A 150 36.26 -22.65 -7.25
CA LYS A 150 36.74 -23.66 -8.21
C LYS A 150 37.42 -23.20 -9.49
N ASP A 151 37.53 -21.90 -9.74
CA ASP A 151 38.26 -21.39 -10.91
C ASP A 151 39.32 -20.37 -10.51
N ASN A 152 40.41 -20.84 -9.88
CA ASN A 152 41.69 -20.13 -9.93
C ASN A 152 42.86 -21.06 -9.57
N SER A 153 43.05 -22.10 -10.39
CA SER A 153 44.36 -22.76 -10.52
C SER A 153 45.10 -22.16 -11.71
N GLY A 154 46.04 -21.25 -11.43
CA GLY A 154 47.06 -20.84 -12.39
C GLY A 154 47.25 -19.34 -12.52
N ASN A 155 48.06 -18.76 -11.62
CA ASN A 155 49.32 -18.12 -12.02
C ASN A 155 50.04 -17.53 -10.80
N ASP A 156 51.15 -18.16 -10.46
CA ASP A 156 52.23 -17.58 -9.67
C ASP A 156 52.85 -16.38 -10.41
N ALA A 157 53.07 -15.26 -9.71
CA ALA A 157 54.40 -14.65 -9.53
C ALA A 157 54.34 -13.18 -9.05
N ALA A 158 55.05 -12.94 -7.93
CA ALA A 158 55.78 -11.71 -7.53
C ALA A 158 54.98 -10.39 -7.45
N ASN A 159 54.86 -9.72 -6.29
CA ASN A 159 55.95 -9.03 -5.59
C ASN A 159 55.40 -8.41 -4.29
N GLY A 160 56.25 -8.19 -3.28
CA GLY A 160 55.83 -8.11 -1.87
C GLY A 160 55.78 -6.73 -1.19
N ARG A 161 55.36 -6.81 0.11
CA ARG A 161 55.58 -5.90 1.27
C ARG A 161 54.80 -4.56 1.22
N ASN A 162 54.15 -4.07 2.29
CA ASN A 162 54.41 -4.14 3.73
C ASN A 162 53.14 -3.89 4.58
N GLU A 163 53.20 -4.36 5.83
CA GLU A 163 52.28 -4.15 6.97
C GLU A 163 51.94 -2.68 7.31
N SER A 164 50.72 -2.46 7.79
CA SER A 164 50.48 -1.86 9.11
C SER A 164 49.00 -1.95 9.53
N ASP A 165 48.75 -2.82 10.50
CA ASP A 165 48.02 -2.58 11.75
C ASP A 165 46.82 -1.60 11.78
N SER A 166 45.62 -2.13 12.10
CA SER A 166 44.73 -1.62 13.15
C SER A 166 43.39 -2.39 13.15
N LYS A 167 43.23 -3.29 14.12
CA LYS A 167 41.97 -3.99 14.44
C LYS A 167 41.43 -3.46 15.78
N PRO A 168 40.17 -3.02 15.89
CA PRO A 168 39.50 -2.97 17.18
C PRO A 168 38.69 -4.26 17.40
N LYS A 169 38.99 -4.95 18.50
CA LYS A 169 38.14 -6.00 19.09
C LYS A 169 37.06 -5.37 19.98
N THR A 170 36.08 -6.21 20.33
CA THR A 170 35.06 -6.08 21.40
C THR A 170 33.76 -5.40 20.99
N ARG A 171 32.56 -5.83 21.39
CA ARG A 171 32.10 -6.86 22.34
C ARG A 171 30.60 -7.08 22.05
N THR A 172 30.14 -8.32 22.10
CA THR A 172 28.71 -8.66 22.11
C THR A 172 28.12 -8.36 23.49
N ASP A 173 27.02 -7.61 23.55
CA ASP A 173 26.09 -7.66 24.67
C ASP A 173 24.65 -7.57 24.15
N ALA A 174 23.84 -8.52 24.61
CA ALA A 174 22.42 -8.66 24.35
C ALA A 174 21.63 -7.61 25.15
N ALA A 175 20.63 -7.00 24.50
CA ALA A 175 19.55 -6.32 25.21
C ALA A 175 18.24 -6.49 24.44
N HIS A 176 17.50 -7.54 24.80
CA HIS A 176 16.05 -7.60 24.67
C HIS A 176 15.46 -6.33 25.32
N ARG A 177 14.74 -5.51 24.54
CA ARG A 177 13.79 -4.54 25.07
C ARG A 177 12.43 -4.90 24.52
N ASP A 178 11.58 -5.44 25.38
CA ASP A 178 10.17 -5.66 25.07
C ASP A 178 9.50 -4.33 24.68
N PRO A 179 8.61 -4.31 23.67
CA PRO A 179 7.87 -3.12 23.30
C PRO A 179 6.88 -2.70 24.41
N PRO A 180 6.61 -1.39 24.60
CA PRO A 180 5.70 -0.92 25.63
C PRO A 180 4.24 -1.33 25.34
N LYS A 181 3.51 -1.68 26.41
CA LYS A 181 2.08 -2.05 26.39
C LYS A 181 1.19 -0.91 25.87
N PRO A 182 0.10 -1.21 25.16
CA PRO A 182 -0.87 -0.21 24.72
C PRO A 182 -1.66 0.37 25.91
N HIS A 183 -1.90 1.68 25.86
CA HIS A 183 -2.64 2.42 26.87
C HIS A 183 -4.08 1.91 27.04
N ALA A 184 -4.46 1.61 28.29
CA ALA A 184 -5.86 1.39 28.68
C ALA A 184 -6.67 2.68 28.57
N LYS A 185 -7.93 2.57 28.13
CA LYS A 185 -8.87 3.70 28.01
C LYS A 185 -9.17 4.27 29.42
N PRO A 186 -9.31 5.60 29.58
CA PRO A 186 -9.71 6.18 30.84
C PRO A 186 -11.17 5.83 31.16
N ASP A 187 -11.42 5.46 32.43
CA ASP A 187 -12.74 5.20 32.99
C ASP A 187 -13.65 6.44 32.88
N ARG A 188 -14.87 6.20 32.42
CA ARG A 188 -15.94 7.21 32.36
C ARG A 188 -16.61 7.25 33.74
N PRO A 189 -16.67 8.39 34.45
CA PRO A 189 -17.40 8.46 35.70
C PRO A 189 -18.91 8.27 35.45
N THR A 190 -19.50 7.33 36.17
CA THR A 190 -20.93 7.07 36.26
C THR A 190 -21.62 8.22 37.00
N ARG A 191 -22.63 8.84 36.38
CA ARG A 191 -23.57 9.74 37.08
C ARG A 191 -24.58 8.90 37.87
N PRO A 192 -24.92 9.27 39.11
CA PRO A 192 -26.00 8.62 39.85
C PRO A 192 -27.37 9.01 39.26
N ALA A 193 -28.32 8.09 39.43
CA ALA A 193 -29.70 8.21 38.99
C ALA A 193 -30.54 9.03 39.96
N GLY A 194 -31.48 9.81 39.42
CA GLY A 194 -32.60 10.41 40.15
C GLY A 194 -32.55 11.92 40.23
N GLU A 195 -33.20 12.59 39.28
CA GLU A 195 -33.99 13.82 39.48
C GLU A 195 -34.79 14.07 38.20
N GLU A 196 -36.11 13.96 38.35
CA GLU A 196 -37.13 14.24 37.35
C GLU A 196 -37.29 15.76 37.25
N ASP A 197 -37.27 16.31 36.04
CA ASP A 197 -37.94 17.58 35.81
C ASP A 197 -38.52 17.63 34.39
N ASP A 198 -39.81 17.94 34.39
CA ASP A 198 -40.77 17.97 33.29
C ASP A 198 -40.70 19.35 32.61
N SER A 199 -40.68 19.41 31.26
CA SER A 199 -41.36 20.44 30.45
C SER A 199 -40.86 20.49 28.98
N ASP A 200 -41.69 19.90 28.13
CA ASP A 200 -42.35 20.51 26.96
C ASP A 200 -41.63 21.30 25.84
N ALA A 201 -41.95 20.81 24.63
CA ALA A 201 -42.26 21.51 23.37
C ALA A 201 -41.16 21.77 22.29
N PRO A 202 -41.37 21.28 21.04
CA PRO A 202 -40.59 21.63 19.86
C PRO A 202 -41.19 22.82 19.11
N LYS A 203 -40.38 23.83 18.75
CA LYS A 203 -40.82 24.92 17.87
C LYS A 203 -40.65 24.55 16.39
N GLY A 204 -41.80 24.28 15.77
CA GLY A 204 -42.28 24.94 14.55
C GLY A 204 -41.37 24.98 13.32
N ARG A 205 -41.67 24.09 12.37
CA ARG A 205 -41.50 24.33 10.94
C ARG A 205 -42.66 25.22 10.48
N ASP A 206 -42.37 26.29 9.76
CA ASP A 206 -43.27 26.92 8.77
C ASP A 206 -42.42 27.84 7.87
N GLY A 207 -42.60 27.73 6.55
CA GLY A 207 -41.90 28.56 5.57
C GLY A 207 -41.78 27.92 4.20
N ASP A 208 -42.92 27.63 3.59
CA ASP A 208 -43.10 27.36 2.17
C ASP A 208 -42.66 28.58 1.33
N PHE A 209 -41.76 28.38 0.37
CA PHE A 209 -41.47 29.35 -0.69
C PHE A 209 -40.81 28.65 -1.88
N GLY A 210 -41.58 28.34 -2.93
CA GLY A 210 -41.01 27.97 -4.23
C GLY A 210 -41.85 27.04 -5.09
N GLU A 211 -43.12 27.38 -5.33
CA GLU A 211 -43.88 26.84 -6.46
C GLU A 211 -43.23 27.23 -7.80
N GLY A 212 -43.19 26.27 -8.74
CA GLY A 212 -43.38 26.50 -10.17
C GLY A 212 -42.26 27.15 -10.98
N ILE A 213 -41.44 26.33 -11.66
CA ILE A 213 -40.87 26.71 -12.97
C ILE A 213 -40.55 25.45 -13.79
N PHE A 214 -41.50 25.02 -14.62
CA PHE A 214 -41.28 24.18 -15.80
C PHE A 214 -42.41 24.49 -16.80
N ASP A 215 -42.10 25.32 -17.79
CA ASP A 215 -42.70 25.31 -19.12
C ASP A 215 -41.65 24.75 -20.10
#